data_AF-A0A742RLN2-F1
#
_entry.id   AF-A0A742RLN2-F1
#
_cell.length_a   1.000
_cell.length_b   1.000
_cell.length_c   1.000
_cell.angle_alpha   90.00
_cell.angle_beta   90.00
_cell.angle_gamma   90.00
#
_symmetry.space_group_name_H-M   'P 1'
#
loop_
_entity.id
_entity.type
_entity.pdbx_description
1 polymer ?
#
loop_
_entity_poly.entity_id
_entity_poly.type
_entity_poly.pdbx_seq_one_letter_code
_entity_poly.pdbx_strand_id
1 'polypeptide(L)'
;TRLNSQHAVLDGTLDLSAGILHGTDSTSGNTEQVTYNDGFSASLWRNHTESDACSGRHPQSVHASMTCQTSMNASLSVPVGNWYALLGYSTSRTEGRPVYRGYDDNSDKENVFWRQAYIPASHRESAQVSATYSLNMAGMNINTHGGVWRTRNDGVNDDGLFMSVSVSYASQPPTMTGSNGYTSAGTDIHSSRNQKTQTSWNVNHVRSWQQDLYRELSVGFSGYNDDSWSGSLGGRMSGRMGELSATISNSHQRNAGSASSLTAGYSSSLALSRNGLFWGGGQDGEPASGMAVNVESEGDEGSSGKVVSVRGSSQPFSLGFGQQSLLLMEGYNATEVTIEDAGVSSQGMAGVKAGGGSRRYFLTPGHLLVHNISASMSRLYVGRVLDKDGRPLLDAQPLNYPFLSLGPSGRFSLQSEHKESSLWLLSKNRILRCPMSVHKRRDVMQVVGDVRCELSDVDALPQALQISPRVIRLLNVAGLLRHSVQEA
;
A
#
# COMPACT_ATOMS: atom_id res chain seq x y z
N THR A 1 -31.36 34.31 -4.54
CA THR A 1 -32.39 33.36 -4.04
C THR A 1 -32.32 32.07 -4.82
N ARG A 2 -32.52 30.90 -4.18
CA ARG A 2 -32.52 29.58 -4.86
C ARG A 2 -33.76 28.79 -4.47
N LEU A 3 -34.39 28.16 -5.45
CA LEU A 3 -35.54 27.27 -5.33
C LEU A 3 -35.09 25.88 -5.79
N ASN A 4 -35.39 24.85 -5.01
CA ASN A 4 -35.16 23.46 -5.37
C ASN A 4 -36.49 22.70 -5.22
N SER A 5 -36.82 21.82 -6.15
CA SER A 5 -37.97 20.93 -6.09
C SER A 5 -37.59 19.53 -6.58
N GLN A 6 -38.11 18.51 -5.93
CA GLN A 6 -37.89 17.11 -6.30
C GLN A 6 -39.25 16.43 -6.43
N HIS A 7 -39.46 15.72 -7.53
CA HIS A 7 -40.71 15.01 -7.82
C HIS A 7 -40.42 13.61 -8.37
N ALA A 8 -41.24 12.63 -7.99
CA ALA A 8 -41.26 11.33 -8.65
C ALA A 8 -42.12 11.43 -9.91
N VAL A 9 -41.55 11.09 -11.08
CA VAL A 9 -42.23 11.21 -12.38
C VAL A 9 -41.79 10.03 -13.25
N LEU A 10 -42.75 9.33 -13.88
CA LEU A 10 -42.50 8.24 -14.85
C LEU A 10 -41.47 7.23 -14.35
N ASP A 11 -41.73 6.57 -13.21
CA ASP A 11 -40.85 5.59 -12.54
C ASP A 11 -39.47 6.10 -12.06
N GLY A 12 -39.10 7.34 -12.36
CA GLY A 12 -37.85 7.98 -11.93
C GLY A 12 -37.99 9.21 -11.01
N THR A 13 -36.85 9.84 -10.75
CA THR A 13 -36.77 11.10 -9.98
C THR A 13 -36.40 12.28 -10.88
N LEU A 14 -37.22 13.34 -10.81
CA LEU A 14 -36.99 14.62 -11.45
C LEU A 14 -36.61 15.66 -10.38
N ASP A 15 -35.41 16.21 -10.49
CA ASP A 15 -34.94 17.32 -9.66
C ASP A 15 -34.85 18.59 -10.51
N LEU A 16 -35.44 19.65 -9.99
CA LEU A 16 -35.45 20.99 -10.57
C LEU A 16 -34.80 21.95 -9.58
N SER A 17 -33.82 22.73 -10.02
CA SER A 17 -33.34 23.88 -9.26
C SER A 17 -33.21 25.12 -10.11
N ALA A 18 -33.62 26.25 -9.55
CA ALA A 18 -33.53 27.55 -10.17
C ALA A 18 -32.99 28.55 -9.15
N GLY A 19 -32.00 29.34 -9.53
CA GLY A 19 -31.42 30.39 -8.72
C GLY A 19 -31.45 31.70 -9.47
N ILE A 20 -31.75 32.79 -8.76
CA ILE A 20 -31.63 34.16 -9.26
C ILE A 20 -30.56 34.86 -8.42
N LEU A 21 -29.63 35.50 -9.11
CA LEU A 21 -28.58 36.34 -8.56
C LEU A 21 -28.92 37.80 -8.86
N HIS A 22 -28.89 38.63 -7.83
CA HIS A 22 -28.87 40.08 -7.93
C HIS A 22 -27.80 40.61 -6.98
N GLY A 23 -26.80 41.30 -7.53
CA GLY A 23 -25.73 41.95 -6.80
C GLY A 23 -25.99 43.45 -6.64
N THR A 24 -25.32 44.07 -5.67
CA THR A 24 -25.34 45.52 -5.45
C THR A 24 -24.69 46.31 -6.59
N ASP A 25 -23.81 45.65 -7.35
CA ASP A 25 -22.98 46.24 -8.39
C ASP A 25 -23.60 46.01 -9.77
N SER A 26 -24.93 46.16 -9.86
CA SER A 26 -25.77 45.92 -11.05
C SER A 26 -25.57 44.59 -11.79
N THR A 27 -25.00 43.60 -11.09
CA THR A 27 -24.86 42.23 -11.61
C THR A 27 -26.18 41.49 -11.42
N SER A 28 -26.66 40.87 -12.47
CA SER A 28 -27.83 39.99 -12.42
C SER A 28 -27.52 38.66 -13.09
N GLY A 29 -28.26 37.62 -12.74
CA GLY A 29 -28.11 36.34 -13.38
C GLY A 29 -29.10 35.32 -12.90
N ASN A 30 -29.16 34.21 -13.61
CA ASN A 30 -29.96 33.08 -13.24
C ASN A 30 -29.24 31.76 -13.55
N THR A 31 -29.52 30.77 -12.71
CA THR A 31 -29.06 29.40 -12.87
C THR A 31 -30.28 28.51 -12.90
N GLU A 32 -30.32 27.58 -13.84
CA GLU A 32 -31.39 26.61 -14.03
C GLU A 32 -30.75 25.23 -14.17
N GLN A 33 -31.22 24.25 -13.41
CA GLN A 33 -30.76 22.88 -13.49
C GLN A 33 -31.95 21.94 -13.43
N VAL A 34 -31.99 21.00 -14.36
CA VAL A 34 -32.99 19.95 -14.45
C VAL A 34 -32.26 18.62 -14.57
N THR A 35 -32.52 17.69 -13.67
CA THR A 35 -31.96 16.33 -13.74
C THR A 35 -33.07 15.30 -13.63
N TYR A 36 -33.03 14.29 -14.48
CA TYR A 36 -33.99 13.20 -14.50
C TYR A 36 -33.24 11.87 -14.47
N ASN A 37 -33.62 10.96 -13.58
CA ASN A 37 -33.00 9.64 -13.44
C ASN A 37 -34.07 8.55 -13.37
N ASP A 38 -34.04 7.62 -14.32
CA ASP A 38 -34.96 6.48 -14.42
C ASP A 38 -34.27 5.31 -15.16
N GLY A 39 -33.14 4.85 -14.62
CA GLY A 39 -32.24 3.92 -15.31
C GLY A 39 -31.39 4.55 -16.42
N PHE A 40 -31.88 5.57 -17.12
CA PHE A 40 -31.08 6.53 -17.89
C PHE A 40 -31.01 7.87 -17.15
N SER A 41 -29.95 8.64 -17.35
CA SER A 41 -29.76 9.94 -16.71
C SER A 41 -29.78 11.07 -17.73
N ALA A 42 -30.68 12.05 -17.57
CA ALA A 42 -30.68 13.27 -18.36
C ALA A 42 -30.39 14.47 -17.44
N SER A 43 -29.54 15.39 -17.88
CA SER A 43 -29.23 16.61 -17.17
C SER A 43 -29.22 17.80 -18.11
N LEU A 44 -29.89 18.89 -17.75
CA LEU A 44 -29.78 20.19 -18.39
C LEU A 44 -29.37 21.21 -17.34
N TRP A 45 -28.30 21.94 -17.59
CA TRP A 45 -27.84 23.03 -16.75
C TRP A 45 -27.63 24.26 -17.60
N ARG A 46 -28.15 25.41 -17.15
CA ARG A 46 -27.98 26.70 -17.80
C ARG A 46 -27.59 27.73 -16.75
N ASN A 47 -26.60 28.54 -17.08
CA ASN A 47 -26.21 29.69 -16.29
C ASN A 47 -26.13 30.91 -17.20
N HIS A 48 -26.67 32.01 -16.73
CA HIS A 48 -26.61 33.28 -17.42
C HIS A 48 -26.26 34.36 -16.41
N THR A 49 -25.23 35.13 -16.71
CA THR A 49 -24.76 36.25 -15.90
C THR A 49 -24.55 37.48 -16.77
N GLU A 50 -25.11 38.59 -16.33
CA GLU A 50 -25.06 39.88 -17.00
C GLU A 50 -24.74 40.98 -15.98
N SER A 51 -24.13 42.06 -16.45
CA SER A 51 -23.89 43.28 -15.69
C SER A 51 -24.10 44.50 -16.59
N ASP A 52 -24.19 45.71 -16.03
CA ASP A 52 -24.36 46.92 -16.85
C ASP A 52 -23.25 47.11 -17.90
N ALA A 53 -22.06 46.55 -17.65
CA ALA A 53 -20.94 46.55 -18.59
C ALA A 53 -21.22 45.76 -19.89
N CYS A 54 -22.27 44.91 -19.93
CA CYS A 54 -22.69 44.14 -21.10
C CYS A 54 -23.51 44.96 -22.10
N SER A 55 -24.17 46.03 -21.65
CA SER A 55 -25.10 46.83 -22.45
C SER A 55 -24.44 47.94 -23.27
N GLY A 56 -23.11 48.12 -23.15
CA GLY A 56 -22.34 49.16 -23.84
C GLY A 56 -22.68 50.61 -23.45
N ARG A 57 -23.56 50.83 -22.45
CA ARG A 57 -24.05 52.16 -22.07
C ARG A 57 -23.20 52.89 -21.02
N HIS A 58 -22.29 52.22 -20.32
CA HIS A 58 -21.41 52.84 -19.32
C HIS A 58 -19.95 52.33 -19.41
N PRO A 59 -19.03 53.10 -20.03
CA PRO A 59 -17.61 52.72 -20.16
C PRO A 59 -16.76 52.84 -18.89
N GLN A 60 -17.33 53.22 -17.73
CA GLN A 60 -16.55 53.73 -16.59
C GLN A 60 -16.47 52.81 -15.35
N SER A 61 -17.06 51.62 -15.35
CA SER A 61 -16.89 50.69 -14.22
C SER A 61 -15.60 49.86 -14.38
N VAL A 62 -14.45 50.46 -14.01
CA VAL A 62 -13.10 49.89 -14.13
C VAL A 62 -12.77 48.86 -13.03
N HIS A 63 -13.67 48.62 -12.09
CA HIS A 63 -13.42 47.72 -10.97
C HIS A 63 -14.25 46.43 -11.09
N ALA A 64 -13.58 45.35 -11.45
CA ALA A 64 -13.99 43.95 -11.25
C ALA A 64 -15.39 43.53 -11.73
N SER A 65 -15.90 44.08 -12.84
CA SER A 65 -17.21 43.66 -13.38
C SER A 65 -17.17 42.22 -13.93
N MET A 66 -17.95 41.34 -13.27
CA MET A 66 -18.24 39.96 -13.69
C MET A 66 -18.64 39.89 -15.17
N THR A 67 -18.29 38.78 -15.79
CA THR A 67 -18.30 38.55 -17.24
C THR A 67 -19.72 38.31 -17.78
N CYS A 68 -20.01 38.89 -18.95
CA CYS A 68 -21.26 38.71 -19.69
C CYS A 68 -21.26 37.33 -20.34
N GLN A 69 -21.87 36.35 -19.70
CA GLN A 69 -21.70 34.95 -20.08
C GLN A 69 -23.03 34.22 -20.00
N THR A 70 -23.30 33.43 -21.04
CA THR A 70 -24.35 32.42 -21.02
C THR A 70 -23.71 31.08 -21.31
N SER A 71 -23.91 30.11 -20.43
CA SER A 71 -23.50 28.73 -20.66
C SER A 71 -24.68 27.79 -20.46
N MET A 72 -24.75 26.77 -21.31
CA MET A 72 -25.75 25.71 -21.20
C MET A 72 -25.09 24.38 -21.52
N ASN A 73 -25.33 23.38 -20.69
CA ASN A 73 -24.85 22.01 -20.82
C ASN A 73 -26.04 21.05 -20.71
N ALA A 74 -26.25 20.24 -21.73
CA ALA A 74 -27.20 19.15 -21.75
C ALA A 74 -26.44 17.83 -21.87
N SER A 75 -26.82 16.82 -21.10
CA SER A 75 -26.30 15.46 -21.25
C SER A 75 -27.42 14.44 -21.09
N LEU A 76 -27.32 13.34 -21.83
CA LEU A 76 -28.21 12.19 -21.75
C LEU A 76 -27.31 10.95 -21.77
N SER A 77 -27.42 10.12 -20.74
CA SER A 77 -26.70 8.86 -20.62
C SER A 77 -27.68 7.71 -20.52
N VAL A 78 -27.47 6.66 -21.32
CA VAL A 78 -28.38 5.51 -21.42
C VAL A 78 -27.55 4.23 -21.30
N PRO A 79 -27.60 3.51 -20.16
CA PRO A 79 -27.02 2.19 -20.03
C PRO A 79 -27.95 1.14 -20.64
N VAL A 80 -27.44 0.30 -21.54
CA VAL A 80 -28.16 -0.82 -22.16
C VAL A 80 -27.28 -2.07 -22.14
N GLY A 81 -27.45 -2.91 -21.12
CA GLY A 81 -26.62 -4.10 -20.93
C GLY A 81 -25.14 -3.75 -20.73
N ASN A 82 -24.28 -4.25 -21.62
CA ASN A 82 -22.83 -3.94 -21.62
C ASN A 82 -22.49 -2.64 -22.37
N TRP A 83 -23.48 -1.95 -22.93
CA TRP A 83 -23.31 -0.69 -23.64
C TRP A 83 -23.71 0.50 -22.76
N TYR A 84 -23.00 1.60 -22.92
CA TYR A 84 -23.29 2.88 -22.31
C TYR A 84 -23.22 3.96 -23.39
N ALA A 85 -24.37 4.54 -23.74
CA ALA A 85 -24.44 5.62 -24.71
C ALA A 85 -24.48 6.98 -24.00
N LEU A 86 -23.72 7.95 -24.49
CA LEU A 86 -23.66 9.32 -23.98
C LEU A 86 -23.91 10.31 -25.13
N LEU A 87 -24.90 11.17 -24.95
CA LEU A 87 -25.14 12.36 -25.76
C LEU A 87 -24.80 13.58 -24.90
N GLY A 88 -23.92 14.44 -25.39
CA GLY A 88 -23.57 15.69 -24.71
C GLY A 88 -23.73 16.88 -25.65
N TYR A 89 -24.25 17.99 -25.15
CA TYR A 89 -24.31 19.25 -25.85
C TYR A 89 -23.93 20.37 -24.88
N SER A 90 -23.04 21.26 -25.29
CA SER A 90 -22.68 22.42 -24.51
C SER A 90 -22.55 23.65 -25.40
N THR A 91 -23.07 24.78 -24.95
CA THR A 91 -22.85 26.08 -25.57
C THR A 91 -22.39 27.08 -24.54
N SER A 92 -21.43 27.91 -24.92
CA SER A 92 -20.97 29.04 -24.14
C SER A 92 -20.90 30.25 -25.04
N ARG A 93 -21.53 31.33 -24.61
CA ARG A 93 -21.53 32.62 -25.29
C ARG A 93 -21.00 33.67 -24.32
N THR A 94 -19.95 34.35 -24.71
CA THR A 94 -19.41 35.51 -24.00
C THR A 94 -19.62 36.73 -24.87
N GLU A 95 -20.29 37.75 -24.35
CA GLU A 95 -20.42 39.02 -25.06
C GLU A 95 -19.09 39.78 -24.98
N GLY A 96 -18.64 40.28 -26.13
CA GLY A 96 -17.39 41.02 -26.24
C GLY A 96 -17.50 42.39 -25.59
N ARG A 97 -16.42 42.88 -24.98
CA ARG A 97 -16.40 44.22 -24.38
C ARG A 97 -15.09 44.96 -24.62
N PRO A 98 -15.13 46.27 -24.90
CA PRO A 98 -13.94 47.11 -24.86
C PRO A 98 -13.53 47.34 -23.40
N VAL A 99 -12.33 46.92 -23.02
CA VAL A 99 -11.74 47.25 -21.72
C VAL A 99 -10.93 48.53 -21.86
N TYR A 100 -11.34 49.57 -21.14
CA TYR A 100 -10.55 50.78 -20.94
C TYR A 100 -9.65 50.60 -19.71
N ARG A 101 -8.34 50.70 -19.91
CA ARG A 101 -7.39 50.71 -18.78
C ARG A 101 -7.43 52.13 -18.18
N GLY A 102 -8.07 52.27 -17.03
CA GLY A 102 -8.16 53.54 -16.31
C GLY A 102 -6.80 53.98 -15.76
N TYR A 103 -6.57 55.29 -15.82
CA TYR A 103 -5.44 56.02 -15.28
C TYR A 103 -5.61 56.09 -13.74
N ASP A 104 -4.66 55.55 -12.97
CA ASP A 104 -4.41 56.06 -11.62
C ASP A 104 -3.37 57.18 -11.73
N ASP A 105 -3.62 58.23 -10.97
CA ASP A 105 -3.18 59.60 -11.19
C ASP A 105 -1.66 59.80 -11.12
N ASN A 106 -1.17 60.66 -12.04
CA ASN A 106 0.07 61.43 -12.03
C ASN A 106 1.39 60.73 -11.62
N SER A 107 2.14 60.25 -12.62
CA SER A 107 3.52 60.72 -12.83
C SER A 107 4.07 60.23 -14.17
N ASP A 108 4.62 61.19 -14.90
CA ASP A 108 5.57 61.05 -16.00
C ASP A 108 5.07 60.64 -17.39
N LYS A 109 5.35 61.58 -18.31
CA LYS A 109 5.25 61.45 -19.75
C LYS A 109 6.28 60.42 -20.23
N GLU A 110 5.82 59.36 -20.89
CA GLU A 110 6.51 58.78 -22.06
C GLU A 110 5.63 57.74 -22.77
N ASN A 111 5.36 57.98 -24.05
CA ASN A 111 4.93 57.01 -25.09
C ASN A 111 4.25 55.71 -24.64
N VAL A 112 2.95 55.74 -24.34
CA VAL A 112 2.15 54.51 -24.27
C VAL A 112 1.02 54.57 -25.29
N PHE A 113 1.15 53.75 -26.34
CA PHE A 113 0.14 53.55 -27.36
C PHE A 113 -1.17 53.04 -26.72
N TRP A 114 -2.16 53.92 -26.63
CA TRP A 114 -3.50 53.66 -26.10
C TRP A 114 -4.24 52.64 -26.99
N ARG A 115 -4.03 51.35 -26.79
CA ARG A 115 -4.90 50.32 -27.36
C ARG A 115 -5.98 49.96 -26.35
N GLN A 116 -7.23 50.25 -26.70
CA GLN A 116 -8.39 49.58 -26.14
C GLN A 116 -8.13 48.07 -26.18
N ALA A 117 -8.12 47.41 -25.02
CA ALA A 117 -8.04 45.96 -24.98
C ALA A 117 -9.47 45.44 -25.20
N TYR A 118 -9.79 45.11 -26.44
CA TYR A 118 -11.08 44.50 -26.78
C TYR A 118 -11.03 43.02 -26.41
N ILE A 119 -11.90 42.59 -25.48
CA ILE A 119 -12.17 41.17 -25.28
C ILE A 119 -13.21 40.81 -26.35
N PRO A 120 -12.88 39.95 -27.33
CA PRO A 120 -13.81 39.60 -28.39
C PRO A 120 -15.01 38.84 -27.85
N ALA A 121 -16.16 39.07 -28.48
CA ALA A 121 -17.29 38.17 -28.32
C ALA A 121 -16.84 36.77 -28.75
N SER A 122 -17.31 35.75 -28.03
CA SER A 122 -17.03 34.37 -28.38
C SER A 122 -18.30 33.55 -28.23
N HIS A 123 -18.65 32.83 -29.28
CA HIS A 123 -19.67 31.80 -29.26
C HIS A 123 -19.03 30.46 -29.56
N ARG A 124 -19.19 29.53 -28.62
CA ARG A 124 -18.74 28.15 -28.74
C ARG A 124 -19.92 27.22 -28.54
N GLU A 125 -20.07 26.27 -29.46
CA GLU A 125 -21.00 25.15 -29.35
C GLU A 125 -20.22 23.86 -29.50
N SER A 126 -20.56 22.85 -28.72
CA SER A 126 -20.03 21.50 -28.91
C SER A 126 -21.12 20.46 -28.68
N ALA A 127 -21.26 19.54 -29.62
CA ALA A 127 -22.12 18.38 -29.52
C ALA A 127 -21.23 17.13 -29.60
N GLN A 128 -21.51 16.12 -28.80
CA GLN A 128 -20.83 14.84 -28.82
C GLN A 128 -21.82 13.69 -28.66
N VAL A 129 -21.55 12.60 -29.37
CA VAL A 129 -22.28 11.34 -29.25
C VAL A 129 -21.25 10.25 -29.12
N SER A 130 -21.29 9.47 -28.04
CA SER A 130 -20.37 8.37 -27.82
C SER A 130 -21.05 7.14 -27.25
N ALA A 131 -20.44 5.99 -27.47
CA ALA A 131 -20.86 4.71 -26.95
C ALA A 131 -19.64 3.99 -26.38
N THR A 132 -19.80 3.44 -25.18
CA THR A 132 -18.81 2.60 -24.52
C THR A 132 -19.36 1.19 -24.40
N TYR A 133 -18.58 0.19 -24.76
CA TYR A 133 -18.89 -1.21 -24.53
C TYR A 133 -17.84 -1.81 -23.61
N SER A 134 -18.29 -2.39 -22.50
CA SER A 134 -17.44 -2.98 -21.46
C SER A 134 -17.76 -4.45 -21.30
N LEU A 135 -16.77 -5.32 -21.48
CA LEU A 135 -16.91 -6.76 -21.36
C LEU A 135 -15.89 -7.31 -20.36
N ASN A 136 -16.36 -8.09 -19.39
CA ASN A 136 -15.50 -8.87 -18.50
C ASN A 136 -15.59 -10.35 -18.86
N MET A 137 -14.45 -10.98 -19.18
CA MET A 137 -14.35 -12.40 -19.51
C MET A 137 -13.12 -13.01 -18.87
N ALA A 138 -13.32 -13.99 -17.98
CA ALA A 138 -12.24 -14.80 -17.37
C ALA A 138 -11.08 -13.97 -16.76
N GLY A 139 -11.38 -12.84 -16.11
CA GLY A 139 -10.37 -11.95 -15.50
C GLY A 139 -9.74 -10.93 -16.45
N MET A 140 -10.16 -10.92 -17.72
CA MET A 140 -9.84 -9.88 -18.71
C MET A 140 -11.01 -8.90 -18.83
N ASN A 141 -10.71 -7.60 -18.82
CA ASN A 141 -11.67 -6.51 -19.02
C ASN A 141 -11.34 -5.80 -20.33
N ILE A 142 -12.28 -5.78 -21.26
CA ILE A 142 -12.18 -5.11 -22.55
C ILE A 142 -13.14 -3.93 -22.54
N ASN A 143 -12.63 -2.72 -22.70
CA ASN A 143 -13.43 -1.51 -22.88
C ASN A 143 -13.18 -0.95 -24.27
N THR A 144 -14.23 -0.81 -25.05
CA THR A 144 -14.20 -0.07 -26.31
C THR A 144 -15.05 1.17 -26.15
N HIS A 145 -14.56 2.32 -26.60
CA HIS A 145 -15.28 3.57 -26.55
C HIS A 145 -15.13 4.25 -27.90
N GLY A 146 -16.20 4.82 -28.43
CA GLY A 146 -16.14 5.50 -29.72
C GLY A 146 -17.24 6.53 -29.83
N GLY A 147 -16.95 7.61 -30.52
CA GLY A 147 -17.88 8.71 -30.63
C GLY A 147 -17.47 9.75 -31.64
N VAL A 148 -18.45 10.55 -32.01
CA VAL A 148 -18.28 11.70 -32.88
C VAL A 148 -18.54 12.96 -32.07
N TRP A 149 -17.82 14.02 -32.41
CA TRP A 149 -18.04 15.33 -31.84
C TRP A 149 -18.01 16.39 -32.94
N ARG A 150 -18.69 17.50 -32.68
CA ARG A 150 -18.71 18.68 -33.51
C ARG A 150 -18.54 19.87 -32.59
N THR A 151 -17.54 20.70 -32.83
CA THR A 151 -17.40 22.00 -32.21
C THR A 151 -17.54 23.10 -33.24
N ARG A 152 -18.21 24.18 -32.86
CA ARG A 152 -18.29 25.43 -33.61
C ARG A 152 -17.74 26.50 -32.70
N ASN A 153 -16.74 27.22 -33.17
CA ASN A 153 -16.21 28.41 -32.54
C ASN A 153 -16.24 29.52 -33.59
N ASP A 154 -16.41 30.78 -33.21
CA ASP A 154 -16.55 31.89 -34.16
C ASP A 154 -15.48 31.84 -35.27
N GLY A 155 -15.91 31.44 -36.48
CA GLY A 155 -15.07 31.31 -37.67
C GLY A 155 -14.39 29.95 -37.92
N VAL A 156 -14.43 29.00 -36.98
CA VAL A 156 -13.81 27.67 -37.12
C VAL A 156 -14.76 26.56 -36.65
N ASN A 157 -15.18 25.72 -37.59
CA ASN A 157 -15.92 24.50 -37.28
C ASN A 157 -14.94 23.32 -37.30
N ASP A 158 -14.96 22.49 -36.27
CA ASP A 158 -14.19 21.25 -36.24
C ASP A 158 -15.12 20.08 -35.94
N ASP A 159 -15.11 19.09 -36.83
CA ASP A 159 -15.88 17.86 -36.73
C ASP A 159 -14.86 16.74 -36.55
N GLY A 160 -15.06 15.88 -35.56
CA GLY A 160 -14.13 14.81 -35.26
C GLY A 160 -14.78 13.51 -34.84
N LEU A 161 -13.97 12.46 -34.90
CA LEU A 161 -14.27 11.11 -34.42
C LEU A 161 -13.16 10.72 -33.47
N PHE A 162 -13.51 10.02 -32.39
CA PHE A 162 -12.55 9.29 -31.58
C PHE A 162 -13.00 7.84 -31.41
N MET A 163 -12.03 6.96 -31.25
CA MET A 163 -12.22 5.56 -30.91
C MET A 163 -11.08 5.12 -30.00
N SER A 164 -11.39 4.50 -28.88
CA SER A 164 -10.42 3.88 -28.00
C SER A 164 -10.78 2.43 -27.68
N VAL A 165 -9.76 1.61 -27.56
CA VAL A 165 -9.87 0.21 -27.17
C VAL A 165 -8.83 -0.03 -26.10
N SER A 166 -9.27 -0.48 -24.93
CA SER A 166 -8.39 -0.88 -23.84
C SER A 166 -8.72 -2.28 -23.38
N VAL A 167 -7.68 -3.06 -23.12
CA VAL A 167 -7.74 -4.42 -22.59
C VAL A 167 -6.90 -4.45 -21.35
N SER A 168 -7.45 -4.90 -20.24
CA SER A 168 -6.70 -5.15 -19.01
C SER A 168 -6.92 -6.57 -18.51
N TYR A 169 -5.89 -7.14 -17.92
CA TYR A 169 -5.89 -8.49 -17.38
C TYR A 169 -5.17 -8.48 -16.02
N ALA A 170 -5.85 -8.97 -15.00
CA ALA A 170 -5.30 -9.11 -13.66
C ALA A 170 -5.13 -10.60 -13.34
N SER A 171 -3.90 -11.06 -13.21
CA SER A 171 -3.61 -12.39 -12.66
C SER A 171 -3.52 -12.29 -11.14
N GLN A 172 -4.51 -12.86 -10.45
CA GLN A 172 -4.44 -13.09 -9.01
C GLN A 172 -3.72 -14.42 -8.75
N PRO A 173 -2.74 -14.48 -7.84
CA PRO A 173 -2.10 -15.73 -7.50
C PRO A 173 -3.08 -16.65 -6.78
N PRO A 174 -3.01 -17.97 -7.01
CA PRO A 174 -3.83 -18.94 -6.31
C PRO A 174 -3.45 -19.10 -4.82
N THR A 175 -2.33 -18.51 -4.38
CA THR A 175 -1.83 -18.59 -2.99
C THR A 175 -1.29 -17.25 -2.49
N MET A 176 -1.35 -17.04 -1.16
CA MET A 176 -0.89 -15.81 -0.47
C MET A 176 0.60 -15.48 -0.63
N THR A 177 1.42 -16.37 -1.19
CA THR A 177 2.87 -16.19 -1.37
C THR A 177 3.28 -15.93 -2.83
N GLY A 178 2.30 -15.77 -3.73
CA GLY A 178 2.51 -15.59 -5.15
C GLY A 178 2.77 -14.15 -5.59
N SER A 179 3.03 -13.98 -6.89
CA SER A 179 3.13 -12.66 -7.51
C SER A 179 1.80 -12.30 -8.17
N ASN A 180 1.35 -11.06 -8.00
CA ASN A 180 0.23 -10.53 -8.75
C ASN A 180 0.77 -9.88 -10.02
N GLY A 181 0.00 -9.97 -11.10
CA GLY A 181 0.34 -9.38 -12.39
C GLY A 181 -0.84 -8.60 -12.91
N TYR A 182 -0.58 -7.41 -13.42
CA TYR A 182 -1.56 -6.59 -14.11
C TYR A 182 -0.98 -6.16 -15.44
N THR A 183 -1.66 -6.50 -16.53
CA THR A 183 -1.28 -6.08 -17.88
C THR A 183 -2.42 -5.24 -18.43
N SER A 184 -2.11 -4.10 -19.02
CA SER A 184 -3.08 -3.30 -19.75
C SER A 184 -2.50 -2.84 -21.08
N ALA A 185 -3.27 -2.94 -22.15
CA ALA A 185 -2.94 -2.37 -23.45
C ALA A 185 -4.09 -1.47 -23.90
N GLY A 186 -3.77 -0.33 -24.49
CA GLY A 186 -4.72 0.66 -24.97
C GLY A 186 -4.32 1.17 -26.35
N THR A 187 -5.30 1.55 -27.13
CA THR A 187 -5.12 2.28 -28.39
C THR A 187 -6.23 3.31 -28.50
N ASP A 188 -5.87 4.55 -28.75
CA ASP A 188 -6.79 5.66 -28.95
C ASP A 188 -6.51 6.30 -30.31
N ILE A 189 -7.56 6.54 -31.07
CA ILE A 189 -7.52 7.17 -32.37
C ILE A 189 -8.43 8.37 -32.27
N HIS A 190 -7.91 9.54 -32.62
CA HIS A 190 -8.72 10.73 -32.80
C HIS A 190 -8.41 11.35 -34.15
N SER A 191 -9.46 11.79 -34.84
CA SER A 191 -9.39 12.44 -36.12
C SER A 191 -10.31 13.64 -36.08
N SER A 192 -9.84 14.79 -36.55
CA SER A 192 -10.66 15.98 -36.70
C SER A 192 -10.49 16.56 -38.09
N ARG A 193 -11.37 17.46 -38.50
CA ARG A 193 -11.33 18.07 -39.83
C ARG A 193 -10.13 18.99 -39.97
N ASN A 194 -9.75 19.66 -38.88
CA ASN A 194 -8.71 20.68 -38.87
C ASN A 194 -7.36 20.18 -38.33
N GLN A 195 -7.28 18.93 -37.83
CA GLN A 195 -6.06 18.32 -37.33
C GLN A 195 -5.79 16.98 -38.01
N LYS A 196 -4.53 16.57 -38.09
CA LYS A 196 -4.17 15.24 -38.62
C LYS A 196 -4.71 14.18 -37.66
N THR A 197 -5.13 13.04 -38.21
CA THR A 197 -5.46 11.86 -37.41
C THR A 197 -4.27 11.51 -36.54
N GLN A 198 -4.47 11.45 -35.24
CA GLN A 198 -3.46 11.05 -34.27
C GLN A 198 -3.92 9.74 -33.61
N THR A 199 -2.99 8.79 -33.56
CA THR A 199 -3.20 7.47 -32.98
C THR A 199 -2.18 7.29 -31.88
N SER A 200 -2.64 7.10 -30.66
CA SER A 200 -1.81 6.72 -29.52
C SER A 200 -2.03 5.26 -29.17
N TRP A 201 -0.98 4.63 -28.66
CA TRP A 201 -1.05 3.28 -28.12
C TRP A 201 -0.22 3.22 -26.85
N ASN A 202 -0.63 2.40 -25.90
CA ASN A 202 0.08 2.19 -24.66
C ASN A 202 0.00 0.73 -24.21
N VAL A 203 1.07 0.21 -23.63
CA VAL A 203 1.16 -1.13 -23.07
C VAL A 203 1.88 -1.03 -21.74
N ASN A 204 1.22 -1.42 -20.66
CA ASN A 204 1.75 -1.40 -19.32
C ASN A 204 1.64 -2.80 -18.72
N HIS A 205 2.69 -3.22 -18.02
CA HIS A 205 2.71 -4.45 -17.24
C HIS A 205 3.32 -4.17 -15.87
N VAL A 206 2.59 -4.51 -14.82
CA VAL A 206 3.03 -4.39 -13.44
C VAL A 206 3.00 -5.76 -12.80
N ARG A 207 4.10 -6.14 -12.14
CA ARG A 207 4.18 -7.36 -11.35
C ARG A 207 4.58 -7.02 -9.93
N SER A 208 3.80 -7.48 -8.97
CA SER A 208 4.06 -7.26 -7.54
C SER A 208 4.21 -8.57 -6.79
N TRP A 209 5.01 -8.55 -5.72
CA TRP A 209 5.26 -9.67 -4.82
C TRP A 209 4.95 -9.22 -3.40
N GLN A 210 4.07 -9.95 -2.72
CA GLN A 210 3.64 -9.64 -1.36
C GLN A 210 4.06 -10.80 -0.44
N GLN A 211 5.11 -10.56 0.35
CA GLN A 211 5.53 -11.41 1.46
C GLN A 211 5.84 -10.49 2.65
N ASP A 212 7.07 -10.47 3.17
CA ASP A 212 7.52 -9.52 4.21
C ASP A 212 8.12 -8.21 3.66
N LEU A 213 8.35 -8.16 2.36
CA LEU A 213 8.86 -7.00 1.65
C LEU A 213 8.03 -6.87 0.40
N TYR A 214 7.31 -5.76 0.28
CA TYR A 214 6.60 -5.45 -0.95
C TYR A 214 7.63 -5.15 -2.03
N ARG A 215 7.48 -5.79 -3.19
CA ARG A 215 8.30 -5.50 -4.37
C ARG A 215 7.38 -5.35 -5.57
N GLU A 216 7.70 -4.43 -6.45
CA GLU A 216 6.96 -4.19 -7.68
C GLU A 216 7.93 -3.85 -8.80
N LEU A 217 7.62 -4.35 -10.00
CA LEU A 217 8.29 -4.02 -11.23
C LEU A 217 7.22 -3.59 -12.25
N SER A 218 7.38 -2.40 -12.80
CA SER A 218 6.49 -1.82 -13.81
C SER A 218 7.23 -1.60 -15.11
N VAL A 219 6.66 -2.04 -16.22
CA VAL A 219 7.16 -1.78 -17.57
C VAL A 219 6.05 -1.09 -18.33
N GLY A 220 6.37 0.03 -18.98
CA GLY A 220 5.42 0.81 -19.75
C GLY A 220 6.02 1.18 -21.10
N PHE A 221 5.23 1.09 -22.15
CA PHE A 221 5.56 1.59 -23.47
C PHE A 221 4.35 2.36 -24.00
N SER A 222 4.58 3.52 -24.59
CA SER A 222 3.55 4.25 -25.31
C SER A 222 4.13 4.91 -26.54
N GLY A 223 3.27 5.25 -27.48
CA GLY A 223 3.69 5.98 -28.66
C GLY A 223 2.54 6.57 -29.42
N TYR A 224 2.89 7.40 -30.39
CA TYR A 224 1.98 8.08 -31.28
C TYR A 224 2.37 7.80 -32.74
N ASN A 225 1.47 8.09 -33.66
CA ASN A 225 1.69 7.92 -35.10
C ASN A 225 2.55 9.03 -35.75
N ASP A 226 3.14 9.93 -34.95
CA ASP A 226 4.03 11.01 -35.40
C ASP A 226 5.53 10.70 -35.16
N ASP A 227 5.85 9.40 -35.03
CA ASP A 227 7.17 8.86 -34.69
C ASP A 227 7.64 9.21 -33.26
N SER A 228 6.75 9.67 -32.38
CA SER A 228 7.05 9.81 -30.96
C SER A 228 6.72 8.55 -30.16
N TRP A 229 7.63 8.13 -29.29
CA TRP A 229 7.47 6.97 -28.43
C TRP A 229 8.11 7.21 -27.08
N SER A 230 7.61 6.55 -26.05
CA SER A 230 8.23 6.54 -24.73
C SER A 230 8.19 5.14 -24.13
N GLY A 231 9.27 4.79 -23.44
CA GLY A 231 9.39 3.57 -22.66
C GLY A 231 9.80 3.92 -21.24
N SER A 232 9.25 3.20 -20.26
CA SER A 232 9.58 3.35 -18.85
C SER A 232 9.75 1.99 -18.19
N LEU A 233 10.77 1.86 -17.35
CA LEU A 233 11.00 0.73 -16.47
C LEU A 233 11.10 1.27 -15.05
N GLY A 234 10.17 0.87 -14.21
CA GLY A 234 10.06 1.29 -12.82
C GLY A 234 10.12 0.10 -11.88
N GLY A 235 10.58 0.34 -10.66
CA GLY A 235 10.56 -0.62 -9.59
C GLY A 235 10.32 0.06 -8.25
N ARG A 236 9.62 -0.64 -7.36
CA ARG A 236 9.32 -0.17 -6.00
C ARG A 236 9.57 -1.28 -5.00
N MET A 237 10.17 -0.95 -3.87
CA MET A 237 10.42 -1.87 -2.77
C MET A 237 10.03 -1.18 -1.47
N SER A 238 9.08 -1.74 -0.72
CA SER A 238 8.60 -1.14 0.53
C SER A 238 8.66 -2.16 1.66
N GLY A 239 9.36 -1.84 2.73
CA GLY A 239 9.55 -2.71 3.89
C GLY A 239 9.88 -1.94 5.15
N ARG A 240 10.27 -2.67 6.21
CA ARG A 240 10.44 -2.11 7.57
C ARG A 240 11.47 -0.99 7.71
N MET A 241 12.42 -0.87 6.78
CA MET A 241 13.51 0.11 6.85
C MET A 241 13.25 1.36 5.99
N GLY A 242 12.28 1.30 5.08
CA GLY A 242 12.04 2.36 4.12
C GLY A 242 11.35 1.86 2.86
N GLU A 243 11.06 2.82 2.01
CA GLU A 243 10.54 2.62 0.68
C GLU A 243 11.51 3.18 -0.36
N LEU A 244 11.85 2.36 -1.33
CA LEU A 244 12.70 2.69 -2.46
C LEU A 244 11.85 2.64 -3.73
N SER A 245 11.82 3.72 -4.50
CA SER A 245 11.22 3.76 -5.83
C SER A 245 12.24 4.26 -6.83
N ALA A 246 12.38 3.58 -7.97
CA ALA A 246 13.25 4.02 -9.06
C ALA A 246 12.56 3.78 -10.40
N THR A 247 12.59 4.77 -11.27
CA THR A 247 12.05 4.70 -12.63
C THR A 247 13.03 5.30 -13.61
N ILE A 248 13.36 4.54 -14.65
CA ILE A 248 14.06 5.02 -15.82
C ILE A 248 13.06 5.12 -16.97
N SER A 249 13.07 6.24 -17.67
CA SER A 249 12.24 6.43 -18.87
C SER A 249 13.05 7.06 -19.98
N ASN A 250 12.71 6.69 -21.20
CA ASN A 250 13.25 7.27 -22.41
C ASN A 250 12.08 7.65 -23.31
N SER A 251 12.03 8.91 -23.72
CA SER A 251 11.05 9.42 -24.67
C SER A 251 11.77 9.96 -25.89
N HIS A 252 11.33 9.57 -27.08
CA HIS A 252 11.77 10.10 -28.35
C HIS A 252 10.65 10.90 -29.00
N GLN A 253 10.99 12.08 -29.51
CA GLN A 253 10.10 12.91 -30.31
C GLN A 253 10.80 13.29 -31.60
N ARG A 254 10.10 13.16 -32.73
CA ARG A 254 10.64 13.41 -34.07
C ARG A 254 11.37 14.75 -34.23
N ASN A 255 10.86 15.80 -33.59
CA ASN A 255 11.40 17.17 -33.71
C ASN A 255 12.29 17.59 -32.52
N ALA A 256 12.29 16.85 -31.42
CA ALA A 256 13.01 17.21 -30.19
C ALA A 256 14.11 16.21 -29.79
N GLY A 257 14.24 15.09 -30.50
CA GLY A 257 15.22 14.05 -30.22
C GLY A 257 14.80 13.11 -29.09
N SER A 258 15.76 12.38 -28.51
CA SER A 258 15.53 11.48 -27.37
C SER A 258 15.92 12.15 -26.05
N ALA A 259 15.03 12.12 -25.08
CA ALA A 259 15.28 12.49 -23.70
C ALA A 259 15.22 11.25 -22.81
N SER A 260 16.22 11.06 -21.96
CA SER A 260 16.23 10.02 -20.93
C SER A 260 16.14 10.68 -19.56
N SER A 261 15.30 10.13 -18.68
CA SER A 261 15.16 10.57 -17.30
C SER A 261 15.29 9.37 -16.37
N LEU A 262 16.02 9.57 -15.27
CA LEU A 262 16.10 8.64 -14.17
C LEU A 262 15.59 9.36 -12.92
N THR A 263 14.56 8.81 -12.31
CA THR A 263 13.99 9.30 -11.06
C THR A 263 14.13 8.21 -10.02
N ALA A 264 14.80 8.50 -8.91
CA ALA A 264 14.91 7.59 -7.79
C ALA A 264 14.63 8.34 -6.49
N GLY A 265 13.96 7.67 -5.57
CA GLY A 265 13.60 8.20 -4.26
C GLY A 265 13.69 7.10 -3.22
N TYR A 266 14.20 7.46 -2.04
CA TYR A 266 14.19 6.62 -0.86
C TYR A 266 13.56 7.40 0.30
N SER A 267 12.46 6.90 0.83
CA SER A 267 11.79 7.47 1.99
C SER A 267 11.94 6.52 3.17
N SER A 268 12.30 7.05 4.33
CA SER A 268 12.39 6.28 5.57
C SER A 268 12.21 7.19 6.76
N SER A 269 11.94 6.59 7.91
CA SER A 269 11.59 7.33 9.12
C SER A 269 12.55 7.00 10.23
N LEU A 270 12.94 8.02 11.00
CA LEU A 270 13.89 7.90 12.09
C LEU A 270 13.33 8.57 13.34
N ALA A 271 13.35 7.85 14.45
CA ALA A 271 13.00 8.40 15.76
C ALA A 271 14.14 8.18 16.74
N LEU A 272 14.53 9.25 17.44
CA LEU A 272 15.52 9.19 18.50
C LEU A 272 14.83 9.46 19.84
N SER A 273 15.11 8.60 20.81
CA SER A 273 14.62 8.76 22.18
C SER A 273 15.71 8.39 23.19
N ARG A 274 15.40 8.53 24.48
CA ARG A 274 16.26 8.06 25.57
C ARG A 274 16.50 6.55 25.52
N ASN A 275 15.60 5.80 24.89
CA ASN A 275 15.67 4.35 24.77
C ASN A 275 16.46 3.90 23.53
N GLY A 276 16.93 4.83 22.70
CA GLY A 276 17.75 4.54 21.53
C GLY A 276 17.20 5.14 20.24
N LEU A 277 17.80 4.68 19.13
CA LEU A 277 17.48 5.06 17.77
C LEU A 277 16.60 3.99 17.12
N PHE A 278 15.48 4.41 16.53
CA PHE A 278 14.53 3.54 15.84
C PHE A 278 14.39 3.96 14.38
N TRP A 279 14.43 2.98 13.49
CA TRP A 279 14.31 3.17 12.04
C TRP A 279 13.05 2.46 11.55
N GLY A 280 12.29 3.12 10.68
CA GLY A 280 11.02 2.63 10.13
C GLY A 280 10.85 2.89 8.65
N GLY A 281 9.77 2.31 8.11
CA GLY A 281 9.30 2.58 6.76
C GLY A 281 8.93 4.06 6.57
N GLY A 282 9.06 4.55 5.34
CA GLY A 282 8.44 5.82 4.95
C GLY A 282 6.91 5.68 4.99
N GLN A 283 6.22 6.79 5.21
CA GLN A 283 4.77 6.87 5.06
C GLN A 283 4.44 8.10 4.22
N ASP A 284 3.40 8.01 3.40
CA ASP A 284 2.87 9.15 2.68
C ASP A 284 2.14 10.07 3.67
N GLY A 285 2.53 11.34 3.74
CA GLY A 285 1.97 12.35 4.65
C GLY A 285 2.94 12.78 5.75
N GLU A 286 2.48 13.68 6.63
CA GLU A 286 3.26 14.11 7.80
C GLU A 286 2.89 13.24 9.01
N PRO A 287 3.67 12.20 9.33
CA PRO A 287 3.44 11.43 10.54
C PRO A 287 3.67 12.33 11.75
N ALA A 288 2.64 12.49 12.57
CA ALA A 288 2.75 13.33 13.74
C ALA A 288 3.33 12.57 14.93
N SER A 289 3.22 11.23 14.98
CA SER A 289 3.64 10.41 16.11
C SER A 289 4.18 9.04 15.66
N GLY A 290 4.72 8.26 16.58
CA GLY A 290 5.22 6.92 16.23
C GLY A 290 5.25 5.94 17.40
N MET A 291 5.36 4.66 17.05
CA MET A 291 5.54 3.54 17.96
C MET A 291 6.79 2.77 17.56
N ALA A 292 7.79 2.77 18.43
CA ALA A 292 8.96 1.92 18.33
C ALA A 292 8.63 0.53 18.89
N VAL A 293 8.63 -0.48 18.03
CA VAL A 293 8.43 -1.87 18.42
C VAL A 293 9.80 -2.52 18.56
N ASN A 294 10.09 -3.06 19.74
CA ASN A 294 11.37 -3.67 20.07
C ASN A 294 11.17 -5.10 20.57
N VAL A 295 11.85 -6.07 19.96
CA VAL A 295 11.82 -7.46 20.41
C VAL A 295 13.04 -7.72 21.27
N GLU A 296 12.83 -8.20 22.49
CA GLU A 296 13.90 -8.54 23.41
C GLU A 296 14.88 -9.55 22.78
N SER A 297 16.17 -9.45 23.09
CA SER A 297 17.14 -10.45 22.68
C SER A 297 16.90 -11.74 23.46
N GLU A 298 16.90 -12.88 22.79
CA GLU A 298 16.97 -14.16 23.48
C GLU A 298 18.40 -14.34 23.98
N GLY A 299 18.57 -14.72 25.25
CA GLY A 299 19.89 -14.84 25.91
C GLY A 299 20.79 -15.94 25.36
N ASP A 300 20.31 -16.76 24.43
CA ASP A 300 21.07 -17.82 23.77
C ASP A 300 21.62 -17.35 22.41
N GLU A 301 22.94 -17.30 22.28
CA GLU A 301 23.64 -17.05 21.01
C GLU A 301 23.26 -18.12 19.97
N GLY A 302 22.33 -17.80 19.07
CA GLY A 302 22.00 -18.65 17.92
C GLY A 302 20.54 -18.68 17.49
N SER A 303 19.63 -18.03 18.23
CA SER A 303 18.24 -17.88 17.79
C SER A 303 18.12 -16.81 16.71
N SER A 304 18.22 -17.26 15.46
CA SER A 304 17.88 -16.46 14.28
C SER A 304 16.50 -16.88 13.78
N GLY A 305 15.65 -15.93 13.42
CA GLY A 305 14.30 -16.20 12.93
C GLY A 305 13.36 -15.03 13.19
N LYS A 306 12.26 -14.97 12.44
CA LYS A 306 11.16 -14.05 12.72
C LYS A 306 10.34 -14.65 13.85
N VAL A 307 10.02 -13.83 14.84
CA VAL A 307 9.24 -14.24 16.01
C VAL A 307 7.93 -13.49 16.15
N VAL A 308 7.89 -12.26 15.64
CA VAL A 308 6.74 -11.38 15.73
C VAL A 308 6.36 -10.89 14.34
N SER A 309 5.06 -10.86 14.04
CA SER A 309 4.47 -10.09 12.94
C SER A 309 3.75 -8.87 13.50
N VAL A 310 3.99 -7.71 12.89
CA VAL A 310 3.38 -6.43 13.28
C VAL A 310 2.56 -5.91 12.11
N ARG A 311 1.30 -5.57 12.38
CA ARG A 311 0.37 -4.93 11.44
C ARG A 311 -0.18 -3.66 12.07
N GLY A 312 -0.28 -2.59 11.28
CA GLY A 312 -0.80 -1.30 11.72
C GLY A 312 -1.19 -0.42 10.55
N SER A 313 -0.92 0.88 10.66
CA SER A 313 -1.13 1.90 9.61
C SER A 313 -0.22 1.73 8.39
N SER A 314 0.96 1.11 8.56
CA SER A 314 1.92 0.84 7.49
C SER A 314 1.84 -0.59 6.98
N GLN A 315 2.63 -0.89 5.94
CA GLN A 315 2.77 -2.25 5.43
C GLN A 315 3.20 -3.21 6.56
N PRO A 316 2.59 -4.41 6.67
CA PRO A 316 2.96 -5.38 7.70
C PRO A 316 4.43 -5.79 7.59
N PHE A 317 5.07 -6.00 8.73
CA PHE A 317 6.46 -6.44 8.78
C PHE A 317 6.69 -7.42 9.93
N SER A 318 7.78 -8.18 9.83
CA SER A 318 8.15 -9.16 10.84
C SER A 318 9.49 -8.82 11.51
N LEU A 319 9.60 -9.10 12.80
CA LEU A 319 10.80 -8.86 13.62
C LEU A 319 11.31 -10.18 14.23
N GLY A 320 12.64 -10.31 14.28
CA GLY A 320 13.36 -11.34 15.03
C GLY A 320 13.81 -10.86 16.40
N PHE A 321 14.45 -11.73 17.18
CA PHE A 321 15.06 -11.36 18.47
C PHE A 321 16.09 -10.25 18.33
N GLY A 322 16.07 -9.30 19.26
CA GLY A 322 16.95 -8.13 19.25
C GLY A 322 16.71 -7.16 18.09
N GLN A 323 15.68 -7.38 17.26
CA GLN A 323 15.31 -6.48 16.18
C GLN A 323 14.26 -5.48 16.65
N GLN A 324 14.32 -4.30 16.07
CA GLN A 324 13.42 -3.20 16.34
C GLN A 324 13.00 -2.52 15.04
N SER A 325 11.84 -1.86 15.05
CA SER A 325 11.39 -1.02 13.93
C SER A 325 10.44 0.07 14.42
N LEU A 326 10.40 1.18 13.69
CA LEU A 326 9.49 2.29 13.94
C LEU A 326 8.25 2.17 13.06
N LEU A 327 7.08 2.17 13.69
CA LEU A 327 5.78 2.31 13.06
C LEU A 327 5.33 3.77 13.17
N LEU A 328 5.11 4.43 12.04
CA LEU A 328 4.56 5.79 12.03
C LEU A 328 3.05 5.79 12.24
N MET A 329 2.56 6.80 12.96
CA MET A 329 1.16 6.90 13.35
C MET A 329 0.62 8.31 13.09
N GLU A 330 -0.61 8.38 12.60
CA GLU A 330 -1.31 9.64 12.38
C GLU A 330 -1.51 10.37 13.71
N GLY A 331 -1.27 11.69 13.71
CA GLY A 331 -1.56 12.53 14.86
C GLY A 331 -3.06 12.70 15.06
N TYR A 332 -3.49 12.70 16.32
CA TYR A 332 -4.91 12.91 16.69
C TYR A 332 -5.89 11.86 16.15
N ASN A 333 -5.39 10.70 15.68
CA ASN A 333 -6.22 9.58 15.27
C ASN A 333 -5.81 8.30 16.01
N ALA A 334 -6.78 7.46 16.34
CA ALA A 334 -6.51 6.18 16.99
C ALA A 334 -6.12 5.15 15.92
N THR A 335 -4.89 4.64 15.99
CA THR A 335 -4.42 3.59 15.08
C THR A 335 -4.50 2.23 15.78
N GLU A 336 -5.09 1.24 15.10
CA GLU A 336 -5.07 -0.14 15.56
C GLU A 336 -3.75 -0.81 15.17
N VAL A 337 -3.07 -1.37 16.16
CA VAL A 337 -1.82 -2.10 15.98
C VAL A 337 -2.02 -3.52 16.49
N THR A 338 -1.75 -4.49 15.63
CA THR A 338 -1.86 -5.91 15.91
C THR A 338 -0.47 -6.54 15.90
N ILE A 339 -0.12 -7.18 17.00
CA ILE A 339 1.15 -7.87 17.21
C ILE A 339 0.85 -9.35 17.44
N GLU A 340 1.31 -10.19 16.54
CA GLU A 340 1.04 -11.64 16.53
C GLU A 340 2.34 -12.43 16.41
N ASP A 341 2.24 -13.73 16.68
CA ASP A 341 3.34 -14.66 16.46
C ASP A 341 3.66 -14.70 14.95
N ALA A 342 4.94 -14.70 14.59
CA ALA A 342 5.35 -14.91 13.19
C ALA A 342 5.08 -16.35 12.71
N GLY A 343 4.55 -17.21 13.58
CA GLY A 343 4.17 -18.57 13.29
C GLY A 343 5.35 -19.54 13.27
N VAL A 344 5.33 -20.45 12.31
CA VAL A 344 6.28 -21.56 12.21
C VAL A 344 7.40 -21.21 11.24
N SER A 345 8.64 -21.44 11.66
CA SER A 345 9.84 -21.29 10.82
C SER A 345 10.68 -22.57 10.81
N SER A 346 11.67 -22.64 9.92
CA SER A 346 12.67 -23.73 9.90
C SER A 346 13.55 -23.79 11.15
N GLN A 347 13.45 -22.78 12.02
CA GLN A 347 14.22 -22.63 13.25
C GLN A 347 13.42 -23.04 14.48
N GLY A 348 12.09 -23.08 14.38
CA GLY A 348 11.18 -23.35 15.50
C GLY A 348 9.82 -22.70 15.33
N MET A 349 8.97 -22.90 16.33
CA MET A 349 7.70 -22.21 16.51
C MET A 349 7.94 -20.95 17.33
N ALA A 350 7.63 -19.80 16.76
CA ALA A 350 7.65 -18.55 17.49
C ALA A 350 6.44 -18.48 18.44
N GLY A 351 6.65 -17.88 19.61
CA GLY A 351 5.57 -17.53 20.53
C GLY A 351 5.85 -16.23 21.26
N VAL A 352 4.89 -15.32 21.25
CA VAL A 352 4.92 -14.07 22.00
C VAL A 352 4.49 -14.34 23.44
N LYS A 353 5.42 -14.13 24.38
CA LYS A 353 5.19 -14.29 25.82
C LYS A 353 4.49 -13.07 26.41
N ALA A 354 4.87 -11.87 25.97
CA ALA A 354 4.31 -10.60 26.45
C ALA A 354 4.40 -9.52 25.37
N GLY A 355 3.48 -8.56 25.40
CA GLY A 355 3.43 -7.45 24.45
C GLY A 355 2.71 -7.74 23.13
N GLY A 356 2.07 -8.90 23.00
CA GLY A 356 1.22 -9.25 21.85
C GLY A 356 -0.23 -8.76 21.96
N GLY A 357 -1.01 -9.02 20.91
CA GLY A 357 -2.44 -8.73 20.79
C GLY A 357 -2.76 -7.55 19.86
N SER A 358 -4.06 -7.29 19.66
CA SER A 358 -4.55 -6.10 18.96
C SER A 358 -4.94 -5.01 19.95
N ARG A 359 -4.43 -3.80 19.77
CA ARG A 359 -4.72 -2.64 20.62
C ARG A 359 -4.83 -1.37 19.77
N ARG A 360 -5.70 -0.45 20.20
CA ARG A 360 -5.78 0.89 19.62
C ARG A 360 -4.96 1.86 20.44
N TYR A 361 -4.12 2.61 19.75
CA TYR A 361 -3.24 3.61 20.33
C TYR A 361 -3.60 4.98 19.78
N PHE A 362 -3.76 5.94 20.68
CA PHE A 362 -3.92 7.34 20.35
C PHE A 362 -2.69 8.08 20.85
N LEU A 363 -1.91 8.63 19.93
CA LEU A 363 -0.71 9.41 20.24
C LEU A 363 -0.89 10.84 19.73
N THR A 364 -0.50 11.80 20.54
CA THR A 364 -0.42 13.20 20.14
C THR A 364 0.84 13.45 19.30
N PRO A 365 0.83 14.46 18.42
CA PRO A 365 2.01 14.83 17.67
C PRO A 365 3.26 15.04 18.54
N GLY A 366 4.43 14.58 18.08
CA GLY A 366 5.72 14.66 18.77
C GLY A 366 5.99 13.53 19.77
N HIS A 367 5.03 12.62 20.00
CA HIS A 367 5.21 11.52 20.96
C HIS A 367 5.66 10.22 20.29
N LEU A 368 6.56 9.53 20.98
CA LEU A 368 7.03 8.20 20.63
C LEU A 368 6.66 7.21 21.74
N LEU A 369 5.94 6.15 21.39
CA LEU A 369 5.70 5.02 22.28
C LEU A 369 6.77 3.94 22.04
N VAL A 370 7.47 3.49 23.08
CA VAL A 370 8.35 2.32 22.98
C VAL A 370 7.61 1.11 23.53
N HIS A 371 7.45 0.09 22.70
CA HIS A 371 6.72 -1.13 23.02
C HIS A 371 7.65 -2.33 22.93
N ASN A 372 8.00 -2.87 24.09
CA ASN A 372 8.86 -4.04 24.20
C ASN A 372 8.03 -5.33 24.12
N ILE A 373 8.54 -6.28 23.34
CA ILE A 373 7.92 -7.58 23.13
C ILE A 373 8.88 -8.64 23.64
N SER A 374 8.36 -9.50 24.52
CA SER A 374 9.07 -10.70 24.96
C SER A 374 8.55 -11.88 24.16
N ALA A 375 9.44 -12.62 23.53
CA ALA A 375 9.12 -13.77 22.67
C ALA A 375 9.98 -14.98 23.05
N SER A 376 9.62 -16.16 22.56
CA SER A 376 10.43 -17.37 22.59
C SER A 376 10.36 -18.14 21.28
N MET A 377 11.35 -18.99 21.07
CA MET A 377 11.41 -19.89 19.92
C MET A 377 11.45 -21.33 20.40
N SER A 378 10.30 -21.99 20.34
CA SER A 378 10.19 -23.40 20.73
C SER A 378 10.64 -24.33 19.60
N ARG A 379 11.48 -25.30 19.93
CA ARG A 379 12.06 -26.27 18.98
C ARG A 379 11.69 -27.68 19.38
N LEU A 380 11.34 -28.49 18.38
CA LEU A 380 11.02 -29.90 18.59
C LEU A 380 12.21 -30.78 18.16
N TYR A 381 12.94 -31.32 19.13
CA TYR A 381 14.01 -32.28 18.91
C TYR A 381 13.46 -33.69 18.85
N VAL A 382 13.84 -34.44 17.81
CA VAL A 382 13.44 -35.84 17.64
C VAL A 382 14.67 -36.69 17.35
N GLY A 383 14.84 -37.75 18.13
CA GLY A 383 15.99 -38.64 17.99
C GLY A 383 15.81 -39.97 18.72
N ARG A 384 16.88 -40.74 18.77
CA ARG A 384 16.98 -42.00 19.49
C ARG A 384 18.29 -42.04 20.26
N VAL A 385 18.24 -42.37 21.55
CA VAL A 385 19.42 -42.52 22.40
C VAL A 385 19.88 -43.97 22.45
N LEU A 386 21.19 -44.16 22.26
CA LEU A 386 21.87 -45.45 22.23
C LEU A 386 22.99 -45.46 23.28
N ASP A 387 23.21 -46.61 23.92
CA ASP A 387 24.39 -46.86 24.74
C ASP A 387 25.65 -46.99 23.85
N LYS A 388 26.84 -47.08 24.46
CA LYS A 388 28.14 -47.22 23.77
C LYS A 388 28.16 -48.39 22.77
N ASP A 389 27.42 -49.45 23.10
CA ASP A 389 27.33 -50.69 22.31
C ASP A 389 26.23 -50.63 21.23
N GLY A 390 25.65 -49.44 20.98
CA GLY A 390 24.63 -49.22 19.94
C GLY A 390 23.24 -49.76 20.28
N ARG A 391 23.02 -50.18 21.53
CA ARG A 391 21.72 -50.68 22.02
C ARG A 391 20.85 -49.52 22.47
N PRO A 392 19.53 -49.54 22.21
CA PRO A 392 18.64 -48.47 22.68
C PRO A 392 18.62 -48.41 24.21
N LEU A 393 18.75 -47.20 24.75
CA LEU A 393 18.62 -46.97 26.18
C LEU A 393 17.14 -47.01 26.56
N LEU A 394 16.79 -48.03 27.36
CA LEU A 394 15.47 -48.23 27.93
C LEU A 394 15.49 -47.77 29.40
N ASP A 395 14.39 -47.19 29.86
CA ASP A 395 14.18 -46.77 31.26
C ASP A 395 15.21 -45.78 31.82
N ALA A 396 15.92 -45.04 30.94
CA ALA A 396 16.81 -43.98 31.39
C ALA A 396 16.01 -42.72 31.74
N GLN A 397 16.27 -42.16 32.92
CA GLN A 397 15.55 -41.01 33.43
C GLN A 397 16.26 -39.71 33.04
N PRO A 398 15.62 -38.81 32.29
CA PRO A 398 16.25 -37.55 31.93
C PRO A 398 16.40 -36.62 33.14
N LEU A 399 17.59 -36.02 33.25
CA LEU A 399 17.98 -35.12 34.33
C LEU A 399 17.64 -33.67 34.01
N ASN A 400 17.87 -33.23 32.77
CA ASN A 400 17.54 -31.88 32.30
C ASN A 400 16.06 -31.69 31.96
N TYR A 401 15.36 -32.77 31.55
CA TYR A 401 13.96 -32.68 31.14
C TYR A 401 13.04 -33.59 31.93
N PRO A 402 12.39 -33.06 32.98
CA PRO A 402 11.73 -33.88 33.96
C PRO A 402 10.57 -34.74 33.43
N PHE A 403 9.92 -34.27 32.35
CA PHE A 403 8.75 -34.86 31.73
C PHE A 403 9.07 -35.62 30.43
N LEU A 404 10.34 -35.63 30.01
CA LEU A 404 10.75 -36.37 28.84
C LEU A 404 10.69 -37.88 29.15
N SER A 405 9.91 -38.62 28.37
CA SER A 405 9.85 -40.08 28.42
C SER A 405 10.55 -40.69 27.21
N LEU A 406 11.38 -41.70 27.43
CA LEU A 406 11.97 -42.49 26.36
C LEU A 406 11.02 -43.61 25.94
N GLY A 407 10.74 -43.72 24.65
CA GLY A 407 9.92 -44.80 24.12
C GLY A 407 10.63 -46.16 24.12
N PRO A 408 9.92 -47.27 23.80
CA PRO A 408 10.44 -48.65 23.84
C PRO A 408 11.63 -48.96 22.91
N SER A 409 12.03 -47.99 22.09
CA SER A 409 13.16 -48.07 21.16
C SER A 409 14.24 -47.03 21.45
N GLY A 410 14.22 -46.40 22.64
CA GLY A 410 15.10 -45.28 23.00
C GLY A 410 14.75 -43.98 22.26
N ARG A 411 13.60 -43.90 21.58
CA ARG A 411 13.16 -42.71 20.86
C ARG A 411 12.67 -41.63 21.83
N PHE A 412 12.99 -40.38 21.52
CA PHE A 412 12.57 -39.24 22.33
C PHE A 412 12.03 -38.11 21.44
N SER A 413 11.11 -37.34 22.01
CA SER A 413 10.61 -36.09 21.45
C SER A 413 10.69 -35.04 22.56
N LEU A 414 11.49 -34.01 22.33
CA LEU A 414 11.79 -32.99 23.31
C LEU A 414 11.43 -31.63 22.74
N GLN A 415 10.55 -30.91 23.41
CA GLN A 415 10.27 -29.51 23.11
C GLN A 415 11.08 -28.62 24.06
N SER A 416 11.91 -27.73 23.51
CA SER A 416 12.71 -26.78 24.29
C SER A 416 12.67 -25.38 23.66
N GLU A 417 12.61 -24.35 24.48
CA GLU A 417 12.81 -22.96 24.05
C GLU A 417 14.30 -22.63 23.86
N HIS A 418 15.16 -23.36 24.58
CA HIS A 418 16.61 -23.20 24.53
C HIS A 418 17.26 -24.15 23.53
N LYS A 419 18.43 -23.74 23.03
CA LYS A 419 19.24 -24.59 22.14
C LYS A 419 19.92 -25.67 22.96
N GLU A 420 19.43 -26.89 22.84
CA GLU A 420 19.99 -28.03 23.56
C GLU A 420 21.21 -28.64 22.86
N SER A 421 22.31 -28.73 23.60
CA SER A 421 23.57 -29.33 23.13
C SER A 421 23.78 -30.76 23.63
N SER A 422 23.15 -31.15 24.73
CA SER A 422 23.31 -32.49 25.33
C SER A 422 22.08 -32.87 26.15
N LEU A 423 21.62 -34.10 25.98
CA LEU A 423 20.64 -34.72 26.86
C LEU A 423 21.37 -35.48 27.97
N TRP A 424 21.04 -35.17 29.22
CA TRP A 424 21.63 -35.81 30.39
C TRP A 424 20.67 -36.86 30.94
N LEU A 425 21.12 -38.11 30.99
CA LEU A 425 20.30 -39.25 31.38
C LEU A 425 20.92 -39.97 32.57
N LEU A 426 20.07 -40.50 33.45
CA LEU A 426 20.45 -41.42 34.51
C LEU A 426 19.96 -42.83 34.14
N SER A 427 20.88 -43.78 34.00
CA SER A 427 20.54 -45.18 33.70
C SER A 427 21.39 -46.13 34.54
N LYS A 428 20.76 -47.07 35.25
CA LYS A 428 21.43 -48.08 36.09
C LYS A 428 22.50 -47.47 37.01
N ASN A 429 22.14 -46.39 37.71
CA ASN A 429 23.01 -45.65 38.62
C ASN A 429 24.28 -45.08 37.97
N ARG A 430 24.22 -44.72 36.68
CA ARG A 430 25.31 -44.03 35.97
C ARG A 430 24.76 -42.82 35.22
N ILE A 431 25.52 -41.73 35.22
CA ILE A 431 25.19 -40.52 34.46
C ILE A 431 25.70 -40.71 33.03
N LEU A 432 24.85 -40.43 32.07
CA LEU A 432 25.12 -40.51 30.66
C LEU A 432 24.93 -39.14 30.02
N ARG A 433 25.92 -38.71 29.24
CA ARG A 433 25.85 -37.51 28.41
C ARG A 433 25.59 -37.93 26.97
N CYS A 434 24.47 -37.49 26.41
CA CYS A 434 24.06 -37.79 25.05
C CYS A 434 24.18 -36.50 24.21
N PRO A 435 25.29 -36.28 23.47
CA PRO A 435 25.49 -35.06 22.68
C PRO A 435 24.44 -34.95 21.57
N MET A 436 23.68 -33.86 21.55
CA MET A 436 22.63 -33.64 20.58
C MET A 436 23.17 -32.79 19.43
N SER A 437 23.45 -33.43 18.28
CA SER A 437 23.82 -32.74 17.05
C SER A 437 22.69 -32.85 16.02
N VAL A 438 22.20 -31.71 15.53
CA VAL A 438 21.11 -31.70 14.55
C VAL A 438 21.67 -32.02 13.17
N HIS A 439 21.28 -33.18 12.60
CA HIS A 439 21.70 -33.59 11.27
C HIS A 439 20.78 -33.08 10.16
N LYS A 440 19.49 -32.93 10.44
CA LYS A 440 18.49 -32.49 9.46
C LYS A 440 17.41 -31.63 10.11
N ARG A 441 17.01 -30.57 9.44
CA ARG A 441 15.85 -29.74 9.81
C ARG A 441 14.70 -30.02 8.85
N ARG A 442 13.50 -30.25 9.39
CA ARG A 442 12.25 -30.40 8.63
C ARG A 442 11.18 -29.57 9.32
N ASP A 443 10.84 -28.43 8.74
CA ASP A 443 9.98 -27.42 9.36
C ASP A 443 10.45 -27.09 10.79
N VAL A 444 9.63 -27.38 11.81
CA VAL A 444 9.93 -27.16 13.24
C VAL A 444 10.85 -28.22 13.84
N MET A 445 10.97 -29.37 13.17
CA MET A 445 11.62 -30.55 13.72
C MET A 445 13.14 -30.48 13.51
N GLN A 446 13.86 -30.52 14.62
CA GLN A 446 15.30 -30.71 14.70
C GLN A 446 15.58 -32.21 14.79
N VAL A 447 15.87 -32.85 13.65
CA VAL A 447 16.16 -34.29 13.61
C VAL A 447 17.61 -34.51 14.04
N VAL A 448 17.76 -35.06 15.24
CA VAL A 448 19.04 -35.39 15.86
C VAL A 448 19.52 -36.78 15.44
N GLY A 449 18.61 -37.67 15.03
CA GLY A 449 18.95 -39.03 14.61
C GLY A 449 19.37 -39.91 15.79
N ASP A 450 20.34 -40.81 15.54
CA ASP A 450 20.86 -41.74 16.55
C ASP A 450 21.99 -41.09 17.35
N VAL A 451 21.76 -40.87 18.64
CA VAL A 451 22.70 -40.25 19.58
C VAL A 451 23.35 -41.34 20.43
N ARG A 452 24.67 -41.46 20.38
CA ARG A 452 25.44 -42.34 21.26
C ARG A 452 25.76 -41.60 22.55
N CYS A 453 25.38 -42.19 23.68
CA CYS A 453 25.61 -41.60 24.99
C CYS A 453 26.94 -42.10 25.58
N GLU A 454 27.65 -41.19 26.24
CA GLU A 454 28.94 -41.45 26.89
C GLU A 454 28.78 -41.38 28.41
N LEU A 455 29.60 -42.13 29.13
CA LEU A 455 29.64 -42.09 30.59
C LEU A 455 30.16 -40.73 31.06
N SER A 456 29.54 -40.19 32.10
CA SER A 456 29.91 -38.90 32.68
C SER A 456 29.81 -38.93 34.20
N ASP A 457 30.50 -37.99 34.84
CA ASP A 457 30.54 -37.84 36.30
C ASP A 457 29.65 -36.68 36.78
N VAL A 458 29.39 -36.64 38.08
CA VAL A 458 28.56 -35.60 38.71
C VAL A 458 29.14 -34.20 38.46
N ASP A 459 30.47 -34.07 38.51
CA ASP A 459 31.16 -32.79 38.33
C ASP A 459 31.04 -32.23 36.90
N ALA A 460 30.76 -33.10 35.92
CA ALA A 460 30.58 -32.72 34.53
C ALA A 460 29.15 -32.24 34.23
N LEU A 461 28.20 -32.37 35.16
CA LEU A 461 26.85 -31.85 35.01
C LEU A 461 26.87 -30.31 34.95
N PRO A 462 26.02 -29.67 34.13
CA PRO A 462 25.79 -28.23 34.18
C PRO A 462 25.41 -27.77 35.59
N GLN A 463 25.92 -26.62 36.05
CA GLN A 463 25.66 -26.08 37.38
C GLN A 463 24.16 -25.99 37.71
N ALA A 464 23.33 -25.61 36.74
CA ALA A 464 21.87 -25.55 36.90
C ALA A 464 21.24 -26.91 37.27
N LEU A 465 21.82 -28.03 36.83
CA LEU A 465 21.36 -29.37 37.19
C LEU A 465 21.93 -29.83 38.54
N GLN A 466 23.16 -29.43 38.87
CA GLN A 466 23.79 -29.80 40.15
C GLN A 466 23.02 -29.26 41.36
N ILE A 467 22.45 -28.06 41.24
CA ILE A 467 21.67 -27.41 42.33
C ILE A 467 20.18 -27.77 42.31
N SER A 468 19.71 -28.54 41.32
CA SER A 468 18.30 -28.89 41.20
C SER A 468 17.89 -29.92 42.26
N PRO A 469 16.90 -29.62 43.13
CA PRO A 469 16.48 -30.54 44.20
C PRO A 469 16.06 -31.92 43.70
N ARG A 470 15.44 -31.97 42.51
CA ARG A 470 15.06 -33.24 41.86
C ARG A 470 16.30 -34.04 41.47
N VAL A 471 17.28 -33.42 40.82
CA VAL A 471 18.49 -34.08 40.35
C VAL A 471 19.29 -34.60 41.54
N ILE A 472 19.46 -33.79 42.59
CA ILE A 472 20.10 -34.18 43.85
C ILE A 472 19.42 -35.43 44.44
N ARG A 473 18.08 -35.44 44.51
CA ARG A 473 17.33 -36.60 45.00
C ARG A 473 17.55 -37.85 44.13
N LEU A 474 17.55 -37.71 42.81
CA LEU A 474 17.79 -38.83 41.88
C LEU A 474 19.22 -39.38 42.01
N LEU A 475 20.21 -38.51 42.15
CA LEU A 475 21.61 -38.90 42.35
C LEU A 475 21.84 -39.55 43.72
N ASN A 476 21.16 -39.07 44.77
CA ASN A 476 21.19 -39.69 46.11
C ASN A 476 20.60 -41.11 46.10
N VAL A 477 19.43 -41.30 45.49
CA VAL A 477 18.80 -42.63 45.35
C VAL A 477 19.68 -43.57 44.52
N ALA A 478 20.41 -43.03 43.53
CA ALA A 478 21.37 -43.78 42.75
C ALA A 478 22.71 -44.05 43.47
N GLY A 479 22.94 -43.52 44.68
CA GLY A 479 24.20 -43.66 45.41
C GLY A 479 25.39 -42.97 44.75
N LEU A 480 25.14 -41.96 43.91
CA LEU A 480 26.16 -41.25 43.13
C LEU A 480 26.69 -39.99 43.83
N LEU A 481 26.00 -39.48 44.84
CA LEU A 481 26.50 -38.42 45.70
C LEU A 481 27.26 -39.06 46.86
N ARG A 482 28.58 -38.84 46.91
CA ARG A 482 29.38 -39.23 48.08
C ARG A 482 29.02 -38.28 49.22
N HIS A 483 28.35 -38.80 50.25
CA HIS A 483 28.40 -38.15 51.55
C HIS A 483 29.87 -38.14 52.00
N SER A 484 30.53 -36.99 51.91
CA SER A 484 31.70 -36.72 52.72
C SER A 484 31.24 -36.64 54.17
N VAL A 485 31.12 -37.80 54.82
CA VAL A 485 31.15 -37.87 56.28
C VAL A 485 32.60 -37.55 56.66
N GLN A 486 32.89 -36.27 56.88
CA GLN A 486 33.99 -35.86 57.74
C GLN A 486 33.47 -36.02 59.17
N GLU A 487 33.76 -37.17 59.77
CA GLU A 487 33.79 -37.34 61.22
C GLU A 487 35.01 -36.60 61.78
N ALA A 488 34.74 -35.75 62.77
CA ALA A 488 35.61 -35.19 63.83
C ALA A 488 36.90 -34.46 63.43
#